data_AF-A0A0K0E6C9-F1
#
_entry.id   AF-A0A0K0E6C9-F1
#
_cell.length_a   1.000
_cell.length_b   1.000
_cell.length_c   1.000
_cell.angle_alpha   90.00
_cell.angle_beta   90.00
_cell.angle_gamma   90.00
#
_symmetry.space_group_name_H-M   'P 1'
#
loop_
_entity.id
_entity.type
_entity.pdbx_description
1 polymer ?
#
loop_
_entity_poly.entity_id
_entity_poly.type
_entity_poly.pdbx_seq_one_letter_code
_entity_poly.pdbx_strand_id
1 'polypeptide(L)'
;MKEMKKILQIVKWMVKIMIMQKILKKFMEFVRNPIDRLISGYMHLCYYGYTENDHYCFGCNKNFTCFVNMLEKRLWQIINNEPSPFKIGKELGYSYHFYPQTWHCDYYKNQHIYTYIKYDSSDKDSFTKNIAKALKKSNISNDTITFITKKIYEIRTQHVTISKNATTSYKNILYNNPLLLQKICSIYYYDFIKFGFDLPKECKN
;
A
#
# COMPACT_ATOMS: atom_id res chain seq x y z
N MET A 1 -2.48 -11.72 6.39
CA MET A 1 -1.47 -10.63 6.58
C MET A 1 -0.15 -11.06 7.20
N LYS A 2 -0.10 -12.07 8.09
CA LYS A 2 1.15 -12.52 8.73
C LYS A 2 2.23 -12.91 7.70
N GLU A 3 1.84 -13.60 6.63
CA GLU A 3 2.78 -14.06 5.59
C GLU A 3 3.17 -12.96 4.58
N MET A 4 2.27 -12.04 4.20
CA MET A 4 2.64 -10.87 3.38
C MET A 4 3.48 -9.87 4.16
N LYS A 5 3.15 -9.64 5.44
CA LYS A 5 4.05 -8.95 6.36
C LYS A 5 5.37 -9.69 6.40
N LYS A 6 5.43 -11.03 6.52
CA LYS A 6 6.69 -11.79 6.44
C LYS A 6 7.45 -11.63 5.12
N ILE A 7 6.83 -11.62 3.93
CA ILE A 7 7.55 -11.35 2.67
C ILE A 7 8.12 -9.95 2.68
N LEU A 8 7.28 -8.96 2.98
CA LEU A 8 7.71 -7.59 3.06
C LEU A 8 8.77 -7.44 4.18
N GLN A 9 8.66 -8.20 5.27
CA GLN A 9 9.58 -8.18 6.41
C GLN A 9 10.89 -8.85 6.06
N ILE A 10 10.89 -9.98 5.36
CA ILE A 10 12.08 -10.72 4.92
C ILE A 10 12.79 -9.91 3.85
N VAL A 11 12.08 -9.41 2.84
CA VAL A 11 12.65 -8.54 1.82
C VAL A 11 13.14 -7.24 2.46
N LYS A 12 12.37 -6.61 3.35
CA LYS A 12 12.83 -5.43 4.13
C LYS A 12 14.03 -5.78 5.01
N TRP A 13 14.10 -6.96 5.60
CA TRP A 13 15.19 -7.38 6.48
C TRP A 13 16.46 -7.68 5.69
N MET A 14 16.36 -8.41 4.58
CA MET A 14 17.46 -8.64 3.65
C MET A 14 17.97 -7.31 3.07
N VAL A 15 17.05 -6.45 2.60
CA VAL A 15 17.39 -5.10 2.13
C VAL A 15 18.03 -4.28 3.25
N LYS A 16 17.50 -4.33 4.48
CA LYS A 16 18.07 -3.62 5.63
C LYS A 16 19.46 -4.12 5.98
N ILE A 17 19.71 -5.43 5.95
CA ILE A 17 21.05 -6.01 6.14
C ILE A 17 22.00 -5.55 5.05
N MET A 18 21.58 -5.63 3.78
CA MET A 18 22.38 -5.17 2.65
C MET A 18 22.69 -3.67 2.77
N ILE A 19 21.78 -2.86 3.28
CA ILE A 19 22.01 -1.43 3.53
C ILE A 19 22.96 -1.21 4.70
N MET A 20 22.79 -1.94 5.81
CA MET A 20 23.71 -1.88 6.96
C MET A 20 25.13 -2.28 6.56
N GLN A 21 25.28 -3.18 5.58
CA GLN A 21 26.57 -3.57 5.01
C GLN A 21 27.06 -2.61 3.89
N LYS A 22 26.37 -1.47 3.66
CA LYS A 22 26.63 -0.51 2.56
C LYS A 22 26.60 -1.11 1.14
N ILE A 23 25.99 -2.28 0.98
CA ILE A 23 25.86 -2.98 -0.29
C ILE A 23 24.80 -2.32 -1.19
N LEU A 24 23.75 -1.74 -0.61
CA LEU A 24 22.73 -0.98 -1.34
C LEU A 24 22.97 0.53 -1.18
N LYS A 25 23.08 1.25 -2.30
CA LYS A 25 23.28 2.71 -2.34
C LYS A 25 22.00 3.51 -1.99
N LYS A 26 20.83 2.89 -2.13
CA LYS A 26 19.51 3.48 -1.83
C LYS A 26 18.62 2.45 -1.14
N PHE A 27 17.74 2.91 -0.27
CA PHE A 27 16.69 2.09 0.33
C PHE A 27 15.63 1.72 -0.71
N MET A 28 15.05 0.52 -0.63
CA MET A 28 13.90 0.17 -1.48
C MET A 28 12.60 0.41 -0.72
N GLU A 29 11.70 1.17 -1.33
CA GLU A 29 10.35 1.37 -0.81
C GLU A 29 9.33 0.78 -1.80
N PHE A 30 8.44 -0.05 -1.28
CA PHE A 30 7.41 -0.70 -2.08
C PHE A 30 6.17 0.19 -2.14
N VAL A 31 5.84 0.64 -3.35
CA VAL A 31 4.72 1.54 -3.62
C VAL A 31 3.66 0.81 -4.43
N ARG A 32 2.39 1.11 -4.17
CA ARG A 32 1.24 0.46 -4.83
C ARG A 32 0.35 1.52 -5.46
N ASN A 33 -0.37 1.14 -6.52
CA ASN A 33 -1.42 2.00 -7.05
C ASN A 33 -2.38 2.39 -5.89
N PRO A 34 -2.67 3.69 -5.69
CA PRO A 34 -3.43 4.13 -4.52
C PRO A 34 -4.83 3.50 -4.41
N ILE A 35 -5.53 3.35 -5.54
CA ILE A 35 -6.87 2.73 -5.57
C ILE A 35 -6.79 1.25 -5.22
N ASP A 36 -5.87 0.51 -5.83
CA ASP A 36 -5.73 -0.92 -5.56
C ASP A 36 -5.30 -1.16 -4.11
N ARG A 37 -4.46 -0.28 -3.54
CA ARG A 37 -4.07 -0.33 -2.14
C ARG A 37 -5.25 -0.07 -1.21
N LEU A 38 -6.05 0.98 -1.46
CA LEU A 38 -7.25 1.31 -0.69
C LEU A 38 -8.22 0.13 -0.69
N ILE A 39 -8.60 -0.37 -1.88
CA ILE A 39 -9.56 -1.47 -2.02
C ILE A 39 -9.01 -2.73 -1.36
N SER A 40 -7.74 -3.08 -1.59
CA SER A 40 -7.09 -4.24 -0.95
C SER A 40 -7.09 -4.13 0.58
N GLY A 41 -6.82 -2.95 1.12
CA GLY A 41 -6.90 -2.67 2.55
C GLY A 41 -8.33 -2.80 3.08
N TYR A 42 -9.30 -2.24 2.37
CA TYR A 42 -10.71 -2.26 2.77
C TYR A 42 -11.23 -3.69 2.79
N MET A 43 -10.96 -4.46 1.74
CA MET A 43 -11.37 -5.86 1.67
C MET A 43 -10.80 -6.66 2.83
N HIS A 44 -9.56 -6.39 3.22
CA HIS A 44 -8.89 -7.12 4.27
C HIS A 44 -9.31 -6.73 5.68
N LEU A 45 -9.24 -5.43 6.01
CA LEU A 45 -9.46 -4.95 7.37
C LEU A 45 -10.93 -4.74 7.67
N CYS A 46 -11.73 -4.49 6.64
CA CYS A 46 -13.11 -4.11 6.79
C CYS A 46 -14.09 -5.16 6.28
N TYR A 47 -13.98 -5.62 5.02
CA TYR A 47 -14.94 -6.59 4.49
C TYR A 47 -14.78 -7.99 5.07
N TYR A 48 -13.56 -8.55 5.05
CA TYR A 48 -13.25 -9.86 5.62
C TYR A 48 -12.92 -9.79 7.10
N GLY A 49 -12.49 -8.63 7.60
CA GLY A 49 -12.01 -8.47 8.97
C GLY A 49 -10.58 -8.99 9.15
N TYR A 50 -9.91 -8.48 10.17
CA TYR A 50 -8.61 -9.01 10.61
C TYR A 50 -8.77 -10.38 11.29
N THR A 51 -9.86 -10.54 12.04
CA THR A 51 -10.44 -11.79 12.53
C THR A 51 -11.93 -11.78 12.21
N GLU A 52 -12.66 -12.88 12.48
CA GLU A 52 -14.11 -12.96 12.25
C GLU A 52 -14.91 -11.88 13.00
N ASN A 53 -14.37 -11.35 14.10
CA ASN A 53 -15.02 -10.34 14.94
C ASN A 53 -14.32 -8.97 14.92
N ASP A 54 -13.11 -8.87 14.36
CA ASP A 54 -12.32 -7.64 14.34
C ASP A 54 -12.39 -6.97 12.97
N HIS A 55 -13.31 -6.02 12.82
CA HIS A 55 -13.46 -5.18 11.63
C HIS A 55 -13.06 -3.73 11.92
N TYR A 56 -12.10 -3.22 11.15
CA TYR A 56 -11.59 -1.85 11.29
C TYR A 56 -12.10 -0.99 10.12
N CYS A 57 -13.32 -0.47 10.30
CA CYS A 57 -14.13 0.16 9.25
C CYS A 57 -14.64 1.56 9.64
N PHE A 58 -14.12 2.19 10.69
CA PHE A 58 -14.66 3.44 11.25
C PHE A 58 -16.15 3.38 11.62
N GLY A 59 -16.65 2.20 12.00
CA GLY A 59 -18.08 1.98 12.31
C GLY A 59 -18.99 1.86 11.07
N CYS A 60 -18.43 1.81 9.86
CA CYS A 60 -19.21 1.75 8.62
C CYS A 60 -19.64 0.35 8.18
N ASN A 61 -19.27 -0.70 8.91
CA ASN A 61 -19.47 -2.09 8.50
C ASN A 61 -18.99 -2.29 7.06
N LYS A 62 -19.81 -2.88 6.16
CA LYS A 62 -19.46 -3.10 4.75
C LYS A 62 -19.87 -1.97 3.79
N ASN A 63 -20.25 -0.80 4.31
CA ASN A 63 -20.61 0.36 3.50
C ASN A 63 -19.36 1.15 3.08
N PHE A 64 -18.96 0.99 1.81
CA PHE A 64 -17.75 1.61 1.27
C PHE A 64 -17.85 3.15 1.17
N THR A 65 -19.01 3.69 0.82
CA THR A 65 -19.22 5.14 0.76
C THR A 65 -19.05 5.79 2.14
N CYS A 66 -19.64 5.19 3.18
CA CYS A 66 -19.44 5.61 4.57
C CYS A 66 -17.96 5.56 4.93
N PHE A 67 -17.28 4.45 4.61
CA PHE A 67 -15.87 4.25 4.94
C PHE A 67 -14.98 5.35 4.33
N VAL A 68 -15.16 5.68 3.06
CA VAL A 68 -14.38 6.73 2.38
C VAL A 68 -14.66 8.10 2.96
N ASN A 69 -15.92 8.44 3.25
CA ASN A 69 -16.28 9.71 3.89
C ASN A 69 -15.64 9.85 5.28
N MET A 70 -15.63 8.76 6.05
CA MET A 70 -14.98 8.73 7.35
C MET A 70 -13.46 8.82 7.23
N LEU A 71 -12.84 8.13 6.27
CA LEU A 71 -11.41 8.23 6.00
C LEU A 71 -11.02 9.67 5.66
N GLU A 72 -11.73 10.30 4.72
CA GLU A 72 -11.49 11.68 4.31
C GLU A 72 -11.60 12.64 5.51
N LYS A 73 -12.71 12.57 6.24
CA LYS A 73 -12.93 13.38 7.45
C LYS A 73 -11.77 13.22 8.44
N ARG A 74 -11.30 12.00 8.66
CA ARG A 74 -10.21 11.71 9.60
C ARG A 74 -8.87 12.30 9.15
N LEU A 75 -8.57 12.20 7.86
CA LEU A 75 -7.34 12.76 7.31
C LEU A 75 -7.34 14.29 7.42
N TRP A 76 -8.48 14.94 7.17
CA TRP A 76 -8.62 16.39 7.39
C TRP A 76 -8.47 16.79 8.86
N GLN A 77 -9.07 16.03 9.77
CA GLN A 77 -8.89 16.25 11.22
C GLN A 77 -7.42 16.18 11.63
N ILE A 78 -6.66 15.21 11.09
CA ILE A 78 -5.22 15.08 11.35
C ILE A 78 -4.46 16.30 10.82
N ILE A 79 -4.75 16.76 9.60
CA ILE A 79 -4.11 17.94 9.00
C ILE A 79 -4.40 19.20 9.83
N ASN A 80 -5.63 19.34 10.34
CA ASN A 80 -6.08 20.50 11.10
C ASN A 80 -5.72 20.44 12.60
N ASN A 81 -5.00 19.41 13.05
CA ASN A 81 -4.72 19.16 14.47
C ASN A 81 -5.98 19.08 15.35
N GLU A 82 -7.09 18.60 14.79
CA GLU A 82 -8.34 18.41 15.53
C GLU A 82 -8.26 17.16 16.42
N PRO A 83 -8.85 17.20 17.64
CA PRO A 83 -8.86 16.05 18.51
C PRO A 83 -9.65 14.89 17.89
N SER A 84 -9.04 13.71 17.84
CA SER A 84 -9.71 12.50 17.37
C SER A 84 -10.76 12.05 18.39
N PRO A 85 -12.05 11.94 18.03
CA PRO A 85 -13.06 11.37 18.93
C PRO A 85 -12.91 9.85 19.14
N PHE A 86 -11.98 9.18 18.44
CA PHE A 86 -11.66 7.78 18.73
C PHE A 86 -10.56 7.70 19.78
N LYS A 87 -10.81 6.93 20.85
CA LYS A 87 -9.79 6.55 21.83
C LYS A 87 -8.61 5.91 21.10
N ILE A 88 -7.39 6.24 21.53
CA ILE A 88 -6.16 5.57 21.09
C ILE A 88 -6.39 4.05 21.27
N GLY A 89 -6.37 3.31 20.16
CA GLY A 89 -6.81 1.91 20.15
C GLY A 89 -6.52 1.22 18.83
N LYS A 90 -7.00 -0.02 18.69
CA LYS A 90 -6.73 -0.86 17.51
C LYS A 90 -7.17 -0.19 16.20
N GLU A 91 -8.33 0.47 16.17
CA GLU A 91 -8.83 1.19 14.99
C GLU A 91 -7.80 2.19 14.44
N LEU A 92 -7.18 2.99 15.32
CA LEU A 92 -6.13 3.94 14.94
C LEU A 92 -4.87 3.23 14.44
N GLY A 93 -4.50 2.10 15.05
CA GLY A 93 -3.37 1.30 14.58
C GLY A 93 -3.59 0.71 13.19
N TYR A 94 -4.82 0.39 12.83
CA TYR A 94 -5.16 -0.15 11.52
C TYR A 94 -5.45 0.93 10.48
N SER A 95 -5.88 2.13 10.88
CA SER A 95 -6.17 3.23 9.95
C SER A 95 -4.97 3.66 9.10
N TYR A 96 -3.74 3.53 9.63
CA TYR A 96 -2.50 3.77 8.88
C TYR A 96 -2.38 2.96 7.57
N HIS A 97 -3.09 1.82 7.45
CA HIS A 97 -3.10 1.04 6.21
C HIS A 97 -3.75 1.82 5.05
N PHE A 98 -4.60 2.80 5.37
CA PHE A 98 -5.35 3.63 4.43
C PHE A 98 -4.74 5.01 4.21
N TYR A 99 -3.72 5.43 4.98
CA TYR A 99 -3.16 6.77 4.81
C TYR A 99 -2.24 6.81 3.58
N PRO A 100 -2.09 7.95 2.88
CA PRO A 100 -1.16 8.06 1.75
C PRO A 100 0.25 7.56 2.12
N GLN A 101 0.92 6.83 1.23
CA GLN A 101 2.29 6.36 1.52
C GLN A 101 3.28 7.53 1.61
N THR A 102 2.99 8.65 0.93
CA THR A 102 3.73 9.90 1.09
C THR A 102 3.60 10.52 2.49
N TRP A 103 2.69 10.03 3.34
CA TRP A 103 2.55 10.45 4.74
C TRP A 103 3.35 9.58 5.72
N HIS A 104 4.14 8.62 5.25
CA HIS A 104 5.10 7.92 6.10
C HIS A 104 6.05 8.92 6.78
N CYS A 105 6.44 8.62 8.02
CA CYS A 105 7.31 9.49 8.81
C CYS A 105 8.58 9.88 8.04
N ASP A 106 8.89 11.18 8.05
CA ASP A 106 10.05 11.77 7.38
C ASP A 106 10.18 11.47 5.87
N TYR A 107 9.09 11.08 5.19
CA TYR A 107 9.09 10.86 3.74
C TYR A 107 9.66 12.07 2.98
N TYR A 108 9.22 13.28 3.31
CA TYR A 108 9.69 14.51 2.64
C TYR A 108 11.20 14.74 2.78
N LYS A 109 11.78 14.38 3.93
CA LYS A 109 13.22 14.48 4.19
C LYS A 109 14.00 13.41 3.44
N ASN A 110 13.46 12.20 3.40
CA ASN A 110 14.19 11.00 2.99
C ASN A 110 13.86 10.49 1.58
N GLN A 111 12.91 11.09 0.84
CA GLN A 111 12.51 10.62 -0.49
C GLN A 111 13.69 10.41 -1.46
N HIS A 112 14.75 11.21 -1.36
CA HIS A 112 15.93 11.15 -2.24
C HIS A 112 16.79 9.89 -2.05
N ILE A 113 16.76 9.27 -0.87
CA ILE A 113 17.51 8.04 -0.55
C ILE A 113 16.72 6.76 -0.90
N TYR A 114 15.48 6.88 -1.38
CA TYR A 114 14.68 5.72 -1.79
C TYR A 114 14.73 5.45 -3.29
N THR A 115 14.58 4.17 -3.63
CA THR A 115 14.19 3.67 -4.94
C THR A 115 12.80 3.07 -4.80
N TYR A 116 11.82 3.63 -5.51
CA TYR A 116 10.45 3.13 -5.48
C TYR A 116 10.30 1.90 -6.37
N ILE A 117 9.85 0.80 -5.77
CA ILE A 117 9.53 -0.44 -6.47
C ILE A 117 8.01 -0.57 -6.51
N LYS A 118 7.44 -0.42 -7.71
CA LYS A 118 6.01 -0.61 -7.93
C LYS A 118 5.67 -2.08 -7.71
N TYR A 119 4.77 -2.33 -6.77
CA TYR A 119 4.23 -3.65 -6.48
C TYR A 119 2.82 -3.77 -7.04
N ASP A 120 2.67 -4.65 -8.01
CA ASP A 120 1.38 -5.22 -8.35
C ASP A 120 1.32 -6.67 -7.89
N SER A 121 0.38 -6.93 -7.01
CA SER A 121 0.06 -8.25 -6.47
C SER A 121 -0.49 -9.23 -7.51
N SER A 122 -1.05 -8.75 -8.63
CA SER A 122 -1.42 -9.62 -9.77
C SER A 122 -0.25 -9.94 -10.70
N ASP A 123 0.81 -9.14 -10.69
CA ASP A 123 1.94 -9.26 -11.61
C ASP A 123 3.25 -9.49 -10.85
N LYS A 124 3.39 -10.73 -10.37
CA LYS A 124 4.59 -11.19 -9.64
C LYS A 124 5.85 -11.11 -10.51
N ASP A 125 5.71 -11.25 -11.82
CA ASP A 125 6.83 -11.22 -12.76
C ASP A 125 7.39 -9.81 -12.89
N SER A 126 6.54 -8.81 -13.12
CA SER A 126 6.94 -7.39 -13.15
C SER A 126 7.56 -6.96 -11.82
N PHE A 127 6.95 -7.35 -10.71
CA PHE A 127 7.51 -7.09 -9.39
C PHE A 127 8.92 -7.67 -9.22
N THR A 128 9.10 -8.94 -9.58
CA THR A 128 10.39 -9.64 -9.46
C THR A 128 11.44 -9.01 -10.39
N LYS A 129 11.07 -8.67 -11.63
CA LYS A 129 11.93 -7.96 -12.59
C LYS A 129 12.35 -6.59 -12.06
N ASN A 130 11.45 -5.83 -11.44
CA ASN A 130 11.76 -4.52 -10.86
C ASN A 130 12.75 -4.61 -9.70
N ILE A 131 12.60 -5.62 -8.82
CA ILE A 131 13.59 -5.89 -7.76
C ILE A 131 14.95 -6.27 -8.36
N ALA A 132 14.98 -7.21 -9.31
CA ALA A 132 16.22 -7.64 -9.96
C ALA A 132 16.96 -6.47 -10.61
N LYS A 133 16.22 -5.57 -11.29
CA LYS A 133 16.76 -4.34 -11.89
C LYS A 133 17.36 -3.41 -10.84
N ALA A 134 16.68 -3.19 -9.71
CA ALA A 134 17.15 -2.34 -8.62
C ALA A 134 18.42 -2.90 -7.94
N LEU A 135 18.46 -4.22 -7.72
CA LEU A 135 19.64 -4.91 -7.21
C LEU A 135 20.81 -4.83 -8.20
N LYS A 136 20.57 -5.08 -9.49
CA LYS A 136 21.61 -4.97 -10.53
C LYS A 136 22.21 -3.57 -10.60
N LYS A 137 21.38 -2.53 -10.51
CA LYS A 137 21.84 -1.12 -10.47
C LYS A 137 22.70 -0.81 -9.24
N SER A 138 22.57 -1.61 -8.18
CA SER A 138 23.38 -1.52 -6.98
C SER A 138 24.62 -2.42 -7.01
N ASN A 139 24.98 -2.96 -8.18
CA ASN A 139 26.13 -3.85 -8.39
C ASN A 139 26.09 -5.14 -7.56
N ILE A 140 24.89 -5.65 -7.25
CA ILE A 140 24.74 -6.98 -6.64
C ILE A 140 25.07 -8.06 -7.66
N SER A 141 25.76 -9.13 -7.24
CA SER A 141 26.12 -10.25 -8.11
C SER A 141 24.89 -10.96 -8.68
N ASN A 142 25.01 -11.46 -9.92
CA ASN A 142 23.92 -12.19 -10.58
C ASN A 142 23.47 -13.42 -9.79
N ASP A 143 24.38 -14.11 -9.10
CA ASP A 143 24.04 -15.28 -8.28
C ASP A 143 23.13 -14.90 -7.11
N THR A 144 23.43 -13.78 -6.45
CA THR A 144 22.61 -13.26 -5.34
C THR A 144 21.26 -12.79 -5.84
N ILE A 145 21.22 -12.10 -6.98
CA ILE A 145 19.96 -11.69 -7.63
C ILE A 145 19.13 -12.92 -7.96
N THR A 146 19.72 -13.94 -8.56
CA THR A 146 19.06 -15.20 -8.92
C THR A 146 18.46 -15.87 -7.68
N PHE A 147 19.25 -15.98 -6.60
CA PHE A 147 18.78 -16.51 -5.32
C PHE A 147 17.56 -15.74 -4.79
N ILE A 148 17.63 -14.40 -4.74
CA ILE A 148 16.53 -13.56 -4.26
C ILE A 148 15.28 -13.72 -5.14
N THR A 149 15.43 -13.67 -6.46
CA THR A 149 14.30 -13.82 -7.39
C THR A 149 13.63 -15.18 -7.28
N LYS A 150 14.41 -16.26 -7.13
CA LYS A 150 13.89 -17.61 -6.87
C LYS A 150 13.08 -17.65 -5.58
N LYS A 151 13.59 -17.06 -4.50
CA LYS A 151 12.87 -16.97 -3.22
C LYS A 151 11.57 -16.20 -3.33
N ILE A 152 11.53 -15.11 -4.11
CA ILE A 152 10.28 -14.39 -4.37
C ILE A 152 9.25 -15.33 -5.02
N TYR A 153 9.63 -16.11 -6.03
CA TYR A 153 8.74 -17.06 -6.70
C TYR A 153 8.24 -18.19 -5.79
N GLU A 154 9.11 -18.75 -4.95
CA GLU A 154 8.76 -19.84 -4.01
C GLU A 154 7.67 -19.43 -3.01
N ILE A 155 7.63 -18.15 -2.61
CA ILE A 155 6.66 -17.72 -1.62
C ILE A 155 5.26 -17.61 -2.24
N ARG A 156 4.33 -18.42 -1.73
CA ARG A 156 2.89 -18.35 -2.05
C ARG A 156 2.18 -17.44 -1.05
N THR A 157 1.54 -16.38 -1.55
CA THR A 157 0.68 -15.54 -0.72
C THR A 157 -0.72 -16.14 -0.66
N GLN A 158 -1.11 -16.72 0.48
CA GLN A 158 -2.43 -17.35 0.68
C GLN A 158 -3.64 -16.41 0.55
N HIS A 159 -3.43 -15.08 0.52
CA HIS A 159 -4.52 -14.11 0.45
C HIS A 159 -4.46 -13.31 -0.83
N VAL A 160 -4.93 -13.92 -1.92
CA VAL A 160 -5.32 -13.18 -3.11
C VAL A 160 -6.69 -12.56 -2.79
N THR A 161 -6.71 -11.41 -2.12
CA THR A 161 -7.95 -10.62 -1.99
C THR A 161 -8.35 -10.04 -3.35
N ILE A 162 -7.42 -9.93 -4.29
CA ILE A 162 -7.60 -9.32 -5.62
C ILE A 162 -8.42 -10.16 -6.58
N SER A 163 -8.46 -11.48 -6.41
CA SER A 163 -9.14 -12.39 -7.35
C SER A 163 -10.54 -12.80 -6.93
N LYS A 164 -11.09 -12.20 -5.86
CA LYS A 164 -12.47 -12.48 -5.44
C LYS A 164 -13.39 -11.46 -6.10
N ASN A 165 -14.48 -11.92 -6.70
CA ASN A 165 -15.51 -11.09 -7.38
C ASN A 165 -15.86 -9.81 -6.61
N ALA A 166 -15.89 -9.88 -5.27
CA ALA A 166 -16.14 -8.73 -4.41
C ALA A 166 -15.17 -7.55 -4.60
N THR A 167 -13.87 -7.80 -4.82
CA THR A 167 -12.87 -6.74 -5.04
C THR A 167 -13.14 -5.98 -6.32
N THR A 168 -13.48 -6.69 -7.40
CA THR A 168 -13.91 -6.08 -8.66
C THR A 168 -15.19 -5.28 -8.46
N SER A 169 -16.16 -5.81 -7.72
CA SER A 169 -17.40 -5.08 -7.42
C SER A 169 -17.15 -3.77 -6.68
N TYR A 170 -16.30 -3.75 -5.64
CA TYR A 170 -15.99 -2.52 -4.91
C TYR A 170 -15.17 -1.53 -5.74
N LYS A 171 -14.27 -2.01 -6.61
CA LYS A 171 -13.59 -1.16 -7.59
C LYS A 171 -14.60 -0.52 -8.54
N ASN A 172 -15.56 -1.29 -9.05
CA ASN A 172 -16.63 -0.76 -9.91
C ASN A 172 -17.53 0.25 -9.18
N ILE A 173 -17.89 -0.01 -7.92
CA ILE A 173 -18.64 0.96 -7.09
C ILE A 173 -17.89 2.30 -6.99
N LEU A 174 -16.56 2.26 -6.80
CA LEU A 174 -15.74 3.46 -6.75
C LEU A 174 -15.73 4.20 -8.10
N TYR A 175 -15.44 3.51 -9.20
CA TYR A 175 -15.37 4.14 -10.53
C TYR A 175 -16.72 4.63 -11.05
N ASN A 176 -17.82 4.02 -10.62
CA ASN A 176 -19.18 4.45 -10.98
C ASN A 176 -19.72 5.59 -10.09
N ASN A 177 -18.96 6.05 -9.09
CA ASN A 177 -19.34 7.15 -8.21
C ASN A 177 -18.30 8.29 -8.30
N PRO A 178 -18.50 9.27 -9.21
CA PRO A 178 -17.53 10.34 -9.46
C PRO A 178 -17.15 11.14 -8.21
N LEU A 179 -18.13 11.46 -7.35
CA LEU A 179 -17.87 12.19 -6.11
C LEU A 179 -17.00 11.39 -5.14
N LEU A 180 -17.24 10.09 -5.03
CA LEU A 180 -16.44 9.21 -4.19
C LEU A 180 -15.02 9.06 -4.73
N LEU A 181 -14.89 8.92 -6.06
CA LEU A 181 -13.61 8.83 -6.74
C LEU A 181 -12.78 10.11 -6.59
N GLN A 182 -13.41 11.29 -6.69
CA GLN A 182 -12.77 12.59 -6.42
C GLN A 182 -12.21 12.67 -4.99
N LYS A 183 -12.95 12.21 -3.98
CA LYS A 183 -12.43 12.14 -2.59
C LYS A 183 -11.18 11.28 -2.49
N ILE A 184 -11.20 10.10 -3.11
CA ILE A 184 -10.03 9.20 -3.13
C ILE A 184 -8.84 9.84 -3.86
N CYS A 185 -9.09 10.50 -4.97
CA CYS A 185 -8.04 11.19 -5.70
C CYS A 185 -7.46 12.37 -4.91
N SER A 186 -8.29 13.12 -4.18
CA SER A 186 -7.84 14.16 -3.26
C SER A 186 -6.95 13.58 -2.15
N ILE A 187 -7.41 12.53 -1.47
CA ILE A 187 -6.66 11.84 -0.41
C ILE A 187 -5.28 11.39 -0.90
N TYR A 188 -5.21 10.74 -2.05
CA TYR A 188 -3.98 10.11 -2.55
C TYR A 188 -3.25 10.89 -3.64
N TYR A 189 -3.59 12.15 -3.86
CA TYR A 189 -3.06 12.96 -4.98
C TYR A 189 -1.53 12.88 -5.06
N TYR A 190 -0.85 13.11 -3.93
CA TYR A 190 0.61 13.06 -3.88
C TYR A 190 1.19 11.67 -4.13
N ASP A 191 0.50 10.59 -3.76
CA ASP A 191 0.96 9.23 -4.06
C ASP A 191 0.93 8.97 -5.58
N PHE A 192 -0.11 9.43 -6.29
CA PHE A 192 -0.16 9.34 -7.75
C PHE A 192 1.02 10.06 -8.40
N ILE A 193 1.23 11.32 -8.03
CA ILE A 193 2.28 12.15 -8.64
C ILE A 193 3.68 11.66 -8.26
N LYS A 194 3.95 11.43 -6.98
CA LYS A 194 5.31 11.10 -6.50
C LYS A 194 5.78 9.71 -6.92
N PHE A 195 4.86 8.76 -7.03
CA PHE A 195 5.20 7.40 -7.44
C PHE A 195 4.94 7.13 -8.93
N GLY A 196 4.50 8.15 -9.68
CA GLY A 196 4.26 8.08 -11.12
C GLY A 196 3.19 7.06 -11.48
N PHE A 197 2.08 7.04 -10.74
CA PHE A 197 0.88 6.29 -11.12
C PHE A 197 -0.06 7.19 -11.91
N ASP A 198 -0.79 6.60 -12.85
CA ASP A 198 -1.78 7.33 -13.63
C ASP A 198 -2.95 7.77 -12.75
N LEU A 199 -3.25 9.07 -12.78
CA LEU A 199 -4.43 9.62 -12.14
C LEU A 199 -5.67 9.26 -12.99
N PRO A 200 -6.76 8.74 -12.40
CA PRO A 200 -8.02 8.50 -13.11
C PRO A 200 -8.50 9.76 -13.85
N LYS A 201 -9.14 9.59 -15.01
CA LYS A 201 -9.54 10.72 -15.85
C LYS A 201 -10.54 11.62 -15.13
N GLU A 202 -11.42 11.00 -14.36
CA GLU A 202 -12.48 11.60 -13.55
C GLU A 202 -11.93 12.46 -12.40
N CYS A 203 -10.64 12.36 -12.10
CA CYS A 203 -9.97 13.11 -11.05
C CYS A 203 -9.26 14.38 -11.54
N LYS A 204 -9.31 14.66 -12.84
CA LYS A 204 -8.67 15.82 -13.48
C LYS A 204 -9.62 17.02 -13.63
N ASN A 205 -10.85 16.91 -13.13
CA ASN A 205 -11.90 17.92 -13.23
C ASN A 205 -12.27 18.46 -11.85
#